data_AF-A0A560RJF0-F1
#
_entry.id   AF-A0A560RJF0-F1
#
_cell.length_a   1.000
_cell.length_b   1.000
_cell.length_c   1.000
_cell.angle_alpha   90.00
_cell.angle_beta   90.00
_cell.angle_gamma   90.00
#
_symmetry.space_group_name_H-M   'P 1'
#
loop_
_entity.id
_entity.type
_entity.pdbx_description
1 polymer ?
#
loop_
_entity_poly.entity_id
_entity_poly.type
_entity_poly.pdbx_seq_one_letter_code
_entity_poly.pdbx_strand_id
1 'polypeptide(L)' 'MAATTVLRVLMNEFSCKIRTGGPKDADADLDLPIWAGVLPIKSAPLPPLPPVPEDAGRVAPAYVTDWR' A
#
# COMPACT_ATOMS: atom_id res chain seq x y z
N MET A 1 15.08 26.09 -12.74
CA MET A 1 13.98 25.11 -12.88
C MET A 1 13.23 25.34 -14.19
N ALA A 2 13.86 25.01 -15.33
CA ALA A 2 13.28 25.25 -16.66
C ALA A 2 12.83 23.96 -17.38
N ALA A 3 13.10 22.80 -16.78
CA ALA A 3 12.85 21.48 -17.38
C ALA A 3 11.78 20.66 -16.64
N THR A 4 11.05 21.27 -15.70
CA THR A 4 10.04 20.57 -14.89
C THR A 4 8.69 21.22 -15.08
N THR A 5 7.73 20.44 -15.60
CA THR A 5 6.32 20.85 -15.68
C THR A 5 5.59 20.35 -14.44
N VAL A 6 4.84 21.23 -13.79
CA VAL A 6 3.98 20.88 -12.65
C VAL A 6 2.53 20.95 -13.10
N LEU A 7 1.77 19.89 -12.84
CA LEU A 7 0.34 19.80 -13.15
C LEU A 7 -0.48 19.74 -11.86
N ARG A 8 -1.72 20.24 -11.91
CA ARG A 8 -2.66 20.21 -10.79
C ARG A 8 -4.03 19.74 -11.26
N VAL A 9 -4.60 18.79 -10.53
CA VAL A 9 -5.99 18.32 -10.70
C VAL A 9 -6.78 18.65 -9.44
N LEU A 10 -7.96 19.24 -9.60
CA LEU A 10 -8.90 19.49 -8.51
C LEU A 10 -9.67 18.21 -8.20
N MET A 11 -9.81 17.88 -6.92
CA MET A 11 -10.59 16.72 -6.46
C MET A 11 -12.03 17.09 -6.10
N ASN A 12 -12.64 18.05 -6.80
CA ASN A 12 -14.01 18.50 -6.50
C ASN A 12 -15.05 17.44 -6.88
N GLU A 13 -14.70 16.52 -7.78
CA GLU A 13 -15.56 15.43 -8.24
C GLU A 13 -14.78 14.11 -8.19
N PHE A 14 -15.24 13.18 -7.36
CA PHE A 14 -14.70 11.84 -7.24
C PHE A 14 -15.76 10.87 -6.72
N SER A 15 -15.56 9.57 -6.96
CA SER A 15 -16.34 8.49 -6.34
C SER A 15 -15.41 7.40 -5.82
N CYS A 16 -15.80 6.73 -4.74
CA CYS A 16 -15.03 5.66 -4.12
C CYS A 16 -15.92 4.45 -3.85
N LYS A 17 -15.33 3.26 -3.91
CA LYS A 17 -15.99 2.00 -3.54
C LYS A 17 -15.07 1.17 -2.68
N ILE A 18 -15.63 0.61 -1.60
CA ILE A 18 -14.91 -0.22 -0.64
C ILE A 18 -15.64 -1.56 -0.51
N ARG A 19 -14.89 -2.67 -0.45
CA ARG A 19 -15.39 -3.98 -0.04
C ARG A 19 -14.48 -4.51 1.05
N THR A 20 -15.05 -4.76 2.22
CA THR A 20 -14.41 -5.49 3.33
C THR A 20 -15.27 -6.69 3.70
N GLY A 21 -14.73 -7.57 4.55
CA GLY A 21 -15.43 -8.78 4.99
C GLY A 21 -15.17 -10.01 4.12
N GLY A 22 -15.74 -11.13 4.56
CA GLY A 22 -15.51 -12.46 4.00
C GLY A 22 -16.18 -12.72 2.65
N PRO A 23 -16.08 -13.96 2.16
CA PRO A 23 -16.94 -14.50 1.11
C PRO A 23 -18.43 -14.32 1.45
N LYS A 24 -19.26 -14.29 0.41
CA LYS A 24 -20.73 -14.26 0.52
C LYS A 24 -21.25 -15.44 -0.27
N ASP A 25 -21.32 -16.60 0.38
CA ASP A 25 -21.73 -17.86 -0.24
C ASP A 25 -23.25 -18.06 -0.10
N ALA A 26 -23.83 -18.89 -0.96
CA ALA A 26 -25.24 -19.25 -0.86
C ALA A 26 -25.44 -20.33 0.22
N ASP A 27 -26.65 -20.43 0.77
CA ASP A 27 -26.95 -21.40 1.86
C ASP A 27 -26.62 -22.85 1.47
N ALA A 28 -26.85 -23.22 0.20
CA ALA A 28 -26.55 -24.55 -0.32
C ALA A 28 -25.04 -24.89 -0.38
N ASP A 29 -24.17 -23.87 -0.35
CA ASP A 29 -22.72 -24.03 -0.45
C ASP A 29 -22.05 -24.18 0.94
N LEU A 30 -22.76 -23.81 2.03
CA LEU A 30 -22.19 -23.77 3.39
C LEU A 30 -21.77 -25.15 3.92
N ASP A 31 -22.44 -26.21 3.47
CA ASP A 31 -22.16 -27.58 3.89
C ASP A 31 -21.07 -28.27 3.04
N LEU A 32 -20.60 -27.62 1.96
CA LEU A 32 -19.56 -28.17 1.11
C LEU A 32 -18.21 -28.16 1.85
N PRO A 33 -17.40 -29.23 1.77
CA PRO A 33 -16.09 -29.29 2.43
C PRO A 33 -15.02 -28.50 1.65
N ILE A 34 -15.29 -27.23 1.34
CA ILE A 34 -14.43 -26.32 0.57
C ILE A 34 -14.00 -25.15 1.47
N TRP A 35 -12.72 -24.78 1.40
CA TRP A 35 -12.23 -23.63 2.16
C TRP A 35 -12.71 -22.32 1.53
N ALA A 36 -13.32 -21.46 2.35
CA ALA A 36 -13.68 -20.09 2.01
C ALA A 36 -13.12 -19.14 3.08
N GLY A 37 -12.44 -18.08 2.66
CA GLY A 37 -11.82 -17.16 3.60
C GLY A 37 -11.26 -15.91 2.92
N VAL A 38 -10.50 -15.13 3.69
CA VAL A 38 -9.81 -13.94 3.21
C VAL A 38 -8.32 -14.14 3.45
N LEU A 39 -7.51 -13.96 2.40
CA LEU A 39 -6.07 -13.77 2.53
C LEU A 39 -5.78 -12.25 2.56
N PRO A 40 -5.41 -11.66 3.70
CA PRO A 40 -5.14 -10.24 3.77
C PRO A 40 -3.85 -9.87 3.02
N ILE A 41 -3.90 -8.81 2.22
CA ILE A 41 -2.74 -8.22 1.54
C ILE A 41 -2.51 -6.84 2.12
N LYS A 42 -1.27 -6.56 2.52
CA LYS A 42 -0.84 -5.25 3.02
C LYS A 42 0.44 -4.83 2.29
N SER A 43 0.51 -3.55 1.91
CA SER A 43 1.79 -2.91 1.58
C SER A 43 2.41 -2.38 2.87
N ALA A 44 3.73 -2.51 2.99
CA ALA A 44 4.49 -1.92 4.07
C ALA A 44 5.86 -1.49 3.55
N PRO A 45 6.40 -0.35 4.02
CA PRO A 45 7.77 0.02 3.72
C PRO A 45 8.74 -1.01 4.29
N LEU A 46 9.85 -1.20 3.58
CA LEU A 46 11.00 -1.96 4.09
C LEU A 46 12.00 -1.00 4.73
N PRO A 47 12.88 -1.48 5.62
CA PRO A 47 13.98 -0.67 6.12
C PRO A 47 14.80 -0.05 4.98
N PRO A 48 15.39 1.14 5.20
CA PRO A 48 16.25 1.75 4.19
C PRO A 48 17.41 0.82 3.86
N LEU A 49 17.70 0.73 2.57
CA LEU A 49 18.87 0.00 2.09
C LEU A 49 20.15 0.78 2.46
N PRO A 50 21.32 0.10 2.50
CA PRO A 50 22.59 0.76 2.75
C PRO A 50 22.81 1.96 1.83
N PRO A 51 23.47 3.01 2.33
CA PRO A 51 23.77 4.18 1.52
C PRO A 51 24.65 3.80 0.31
N VAL A 52 24.56 4.62 -0.74
CA VAL A 52 25.54 4.58 -1.83
C VAL A 52 26.96 4.83 -1.28
N PRO A 53 28.02 4.38 -1.98
CA PRO A 53 29.38 4.49 -1.46
C PRO A 53 29.79 5.91 -1.04
N GLU A 54 29.29 6.92 -1.74
CA GLU A 54 29.55 8.34 -1.46
C GLU A 54 28.99 8.79 -0.09
N ASP A 55 28.04 8.04 0.46
CA ASP A 55 27.34 8.29 1.71
C ASP A 55 27.66 7.24 2.79
N ALA A 56 28.73 6.45 2.60
CA ALA A 56 29.15 5.44 3.56
C ALA A 56 29.34 6.04 4.97
N GLY A 57 28.71 5.41 5.98
CA GLY A 57 28.76 5.85 7.38
C GLY A 57 27.74 6.93 7.77
N ARG A 58 26.95 7.46 6.83
CA ARG A 58 25.83 8.35 7.16
C ARG A 58 24.64 7.55 7.66
N VAL A 59 24.03 8.02 8.75
CA VAL A 59 22.80 7.44 9.29
C VAL A 59 21.61 7.96 8.49
N ALA A 60 20.67 7.07 8.15
CA ALA A 60 19.42 7.46 7.53
C ALA A 60 18.67 8.47 8.42
N PRO A 61 18.25 9.63 7.90
CA PRO A 61 17.52 10.62 8.68
C PRO A 61 16.18 10.07 9.21
N ALA A 62 15.67 10.67 10.29
CA ALA A 62 14.41 10.26 10.92
C ALA A 62 13.23 10.21 9.93
N TYR A 63 13.14 11.15 8.98
CA TYR A 63 12.07 11.14 7.97
C TYR A 63 12.12 9.94 7.00
N VAL A 64 13.25 9.23 6.93
CA VAL A 64 13.41 7.98 6.19
C VAL A 64 13.12 6.78 7.08
N THR A 65 13.64 6.76 8.31
CA THR A 65 13.44 5.63 9.23
C THR A 65 12.01 5.53 9.75
N ASP A 66 11.32 6.67 9.84
CA ASP A 66 9.97 6.77 10.37
C ASP A 66 8.90 6.86 9.26
N TRP A 67 9.27 6.59 8.01
CA TRP A 67 8.35 6.60 6.87
C TRP A 67 7.24 5.55 7.03
N ARG A 68 5.98 5.96 6.85
CA ARG A 68 4.80 5.10 7.02
C ARG A 68 3.79 5.34 5.91
#